data_AF-A0A957YA43-F1
#
_entry.id   AF-A0A957YA43-F1
#
_cell.length_a   1.000
_cell.length_b   1.000
_cell.length_c   1.000
_cell.angle_alpha   90.00
_cell.angle_beta   90.00
_cell.angle_gamma   90.00
#
_symmetry.space_group_name_H-M   'P 1'
#
loop_
_entity.id
_entity.type
_entity.pdbx_description
1 polymer ?
#
loop_
_entity_poly.entity_id
_entity_poly.type
_entity_poly.pdbx_seq_one_letter_code
_entity_poly.pdbx_strand_id
1 'polypeptide(L)'
;MTTAVSPTPMVRALERLRSTFWQRRVLHWTVRAAWIALLVPTIVMAGYLWAGWRIPWLLWVALALLAGFASMIWSMRPINLQRMTRRLDQLLGLRSQLITALEISHNPGASAYIENPVTDRLVQEAVSTTADIRRRVKLLGRGFWLEFNMLMGIAFILAALLVLDALTPRLPDVPIIDLPALGTEPNADQIIPPDPVLNPPLQDQLQSMSQQQIQAALQELADALRDQGATRAIAEAIDQGDLGGAAEEMRRLADRLGELSPQAQQALGQSLQEAADNIGGEAPPFTNPLQSGNQSLQTGNLPGATQALEDLAELLDTLDGSGAPDESQSESEGESEQPGESGESDQPSESEESGDQQGGGDGAGEGEDSGEGDQPLGEEEERLPIDGEPLEIESETDIEDRVLQPSELDAETDDDRRTSDSPFARQPLNATGDDLGPDPLSYPWEKRDIIRQYFTP
;
A
#
# COMPACT_ATOMS: atom_id res chain seq x y z
N MET A 1 43.54 58.41 5.52
CA MET A 1 43.92 57.11 6.10
C MET A 1 42.73 56.60 6.90
N THR A 2 41.95 55.68 6.34
CA THR A 2 40.86 55.00 7.04
C THR A 2 41.47 53.92 7.92
N THR A 3 41.55 54.16 9.23
CA THR A 3 41.97 53.15 10.19
C THR A 3 40.94 52.02 10.16
N ALA A 4 41.33 50.84 9.69
CA ALA A 4 40.46 49.66 9.69
C ALA A 4 40.11 49.31 11.15
N VAL A 5 38.86 49.56 11.53
CA VAL A 5 38.35 49.22 12.86
C VAL A 5 38.32 47.70 12.96
N SER A 6 39.03 47.15 13.94
CA SER A 6 39.03 45.71 14.18
C SER A 6 37.63 45.24 14.61
N PRO A 7 37.07 44.18 13.99
CA PRO A 7 35.74 43.70 14.35
C PRO A 7 35.72 43.24 15.81
N THR A 8 34.67 43.64 16.54
CA THR A 8 34.45 43.30 17.95
C THR A 8 34.33 41.78 18.14
N PRO A 9 34.68 41.23 19.32
CA PRO A 9 34.62 39.79 19.57
C PRO A 9 33.21 39.21 19.34
N MET A 10 32.17 39.99 19.63
CA MET A 10 30.77 39.63 19.39
C MET A 10 30.46 39.46 17.90
N VAL A 11 30.91 40.39 17.04
CA VAL A 11 30.72 40.29 15.58
C VAL A 11 31.39 39.03 15.04
N ARG A 12 32.62 38.72 15.50
CA ARG A 12 33.32 37.49 15.09
C ARG A 12 32.59 36.23 15.56
N ALA A 13 32.01 36.23 16.76
CA ALA A 13 31.22 35.12 17.27
C ALA A 13 29.94 34.90 16.45
N LEU A 14 29.25 35.98 16.09
CA LEU A 14 28.06 35.94 15.23
C LEU A 14 28.37 35.51 13.80
N GLU A 15 29.49 35.96 13.22
CA GLU A 15 29.94 35.52 11.89
C GLU A 15 30.27 34.02 11.87
N ARG A 16 30.94 33.50 12.91
CA ARG A 16 31.19 32.07 13.06
C ARG A 16 29.89 31.29 13.24
N LEU A 17 28.96 31.82 14.03
CA LEU A 17 27.63 31.21 14.20
C LEU A 17 26.90 31.17 12.85
N ARG A 18 26.89 32.29 12.11
CA ARG A 18 26.31 32.41 10.77
C ARG A 18 26.92 31.42 9.79
N SER A 19 28.25 31.27 9.74
CA SER A 19 28.89 30.32 8.84
C SER A 19 28.49 28.88 9.17
N THR A 20 28.42 28.54 10.46
CA THR A 20 28.03 27.18 10.91
C THR A 20 26.57 26.88 10.57
N PHE A 21 25.66 27.85 10.79
CA PHE A 21 24.26 27.73 10.40
C PHE A 21 24.09 27.65 8.89
N TRP A 22 24.86 28.44 8.13
CA TRP A 22 24.82 28.41 6.68
C TRP A 22 25.30 27.07 6.14
N GLN A 23 26.43 26.54 6.62
CA GLN A 23 26.92 25.21 6.23
C GLN A 23 25.88 24.11 6.47
N ARG A 24 25.27 24.07 7.66
CA ARG A 24 24.24 23.06 7.98
C ARG A 24 22.98 23.24 7.15
N ARG A 25 22.57 24.49 6.94
CA ARG A 25 21.42 24.82 6.09
C ARG A 25 21.70 24.35 4.67
N VAL A 26 22.83 24.73 4.08
CA VAL A 26 23.23 24.27 2.75
C VAL A 26 23.21 22.75 2.68
N LEU A 27 23.80 22.04 3.66
CA LEU A 27 23.79 20.57 3.70
C LEU A 27 22.36 20.00 3.68
N HIS A 28 21.48 20.49 4.56
CA HIS A 28 20.09 20.03 4.62
C HIS A 28 19.37 20.30 3.31
N TRP A 29 19.52 21.49 2.73
CA TRP A 29 18.91 21.80 1.45
C TRP A 29 19.50 21.03 0.27
N THR A 30 20.79 20.69 0.29
CA THR A 30 21.39 19.83 -0.75
C THR A 30 20.83 18.42 -0.69
N VAL A 31 20.65 17.86 0.53
CA VAL A 31 19.97 16.58 0.72
C VAL A 31 18.53 16.68 0.24
N ARG A 32 17.83 17.78 0.56
CA ARG A 32 16.46 18.03 0.12
C ARG A 32 16.33 18.12 -1.39
N ALA A 33 17.19 18.89 -2.03
CA ALA A 33 17.23 19.02 -3.48
C ALA A 33 17.57 17.68 -4.15
N ALA A 34 18.50 16.90 -3.58
CA ALA A 34 18.88 15.59 -4.09
C ALA A 34 17.72 14.59 -4.06
N TRP A 35 16.99 14.47 -2.94
CA TRP A 35 15.86 13.52 -2.89
C TRP A 35 14.68 13.97 -3.76
N ILE A 36 14.39 15.27 -3.84
CA ILE A 36 13.36 15.79 -4.77
C ILE A 36 13.76 15.50 -6.23
N ALA A 37 15.03 15.71 -6.58
CA ALA A 37 15.54 15.43 -7.91
C ALA A 37 15.49 13.93 -8.25
N LEU A 38 15.65 13.04 -7.26
CA LEU A 38 15.48 11.59 -7.42
C LEU A 38 14.01 11.14 -7.44
N LEU A 39 13.12 11.87 -6.76
CA LEU A 39 11.70 11.53 -6.71
C LEU A 39 11.05 11.64 -8.10
N VAL A 40 11.39 12.67 -8.87
CA VAL A 40 10.87 12.89 -10.23
C VAL A 40 11.10 11.67 -11.15
N PRO A 41 12.34 11.18 -11.38
CA PRO A 41 12.58 10.00 -12.21
C PRO A 41 11.97 8.73 -11.60
N THR A 42 11.81 8.65 -10.28
CA THR A 42 11.16 7.49 -9.63
C THR A 42 9.66 7.39 -10.00
N ILE A 43 8.91 8.49 -9.90
CA ILE A 43 7.48 8.53 -10.29
C ILE A 43 7.31 8.20 -11.78
N VAL A 44 8.17 8.82 -12.58
CA VAL A 44 8.27 8.63 -14.02
C VAL A 44 8.50 7.17 -14.40
N MET A 45 9.46 6.51 -13.75
CA MET A 45 9.80 5.12 -14.03
C MET A 45 8.68 4.18 -13.61
N ALA A 46 8.03 4.47 -12.48
CA ALA A 46 6.83 3.77 -12.07
C ALA A 46 5.71 3.91 -13.13
N GLY A 47 5.48 5.12 -13.65
CA GLY A 47 4.51 5.35 -14.74
C GLY A 47 4.89 4.65 -16.05
N TYR A 48 6.18 4.56 -16.39
CA TYR A 48 6.65 3.79 -17.54
C TYR A 48 6.30 2.31 -17.41
N LEU A 49 6.56 1.71 -16.24
CA LEU A 49 6.30 0.30 -15.98
C LEU A 49 4.80 -0.03 -15.93
N TRP A 50 3.97 0.89 -15.41
CA TRP A 50 2.53 0.66 -15.26
C TRP A 50 1.71 1.02 -16.51
N ALA A 51 2.04 2.11 -17.18
CA ALA A 51 1.25 2.67 -18.27
C ALA A 51 1.96 2.62 -19.64
N GLY A 52 3.17 2.06 -19.72
CA GLY A 52 3.92 1.93 -20.98
C GLY A 52 4.40 3.26 -21.56
N TRP A 53 4.53 4.31 -20.73
CA TRP A 53 4.86 5.68 -21.19
C TRP A 53 6.29 5.80 -21.74
N ARG A 54 6.43 5.81 -23.07
CA ARG A 54 7.72 6.03 -23.74
C ARG A 54 8.10 7.51 -23.81
N ILE A 55 8.48 8.10 -22.69
CA ILE A 55 9.04 9.47 -22.67
C ILE A 55 10.58 9.36 -22.80
N PRO A 56 11.21 10.21 -23.63
CA PRO A 56 12.64 10.12 -23.90
C PRO A 56 13.48 10.43 -22.67
N TRP A 57 14.57 9.66 -22.47
CA TRP A 57 15.41 9.74 -21.27
C TRP A 57 15.93 11.15 -20.95
N LEU A 58 16.15 11.97 -21.98
CA LEU A 58 16.62 13.36 -21.87
C LEU A 58 15.61 14.27 -21.14
N LEU A 59 14.30 14.08 -21.36
CA LEU A 59 13.27 14.94 -20.77
C LEU A 59 13.24 14.80 -19.24
N TRP A 60 13.39 13.57 -18.73
CA TRP A 60 13.36 13.33 -17.28
C TRP A 60 14.63 13.83 -16.59
N VAL A 61 15.80 13.65 -17.22
CA VAL A 61 17.06 14.21 -16.69
C VAL A 61 16.97 15.73 -16.64
N ALA A 62 16.39 16.38 -17.66
CA ALA A 62 16.18 17.82 -17.67
C ALA A 62 15.22 18.27 -16.54
N LEU A 63 14.09 17.58 -16.33
CA LEU A 63 13.15 17.89 -15.26
C LEU A 63 13.75 17.69 -13.86
N ALA A 64 14.50 16.60 -13.64
CA ALA A 64 15.18 16.32 -12.39
C ALA A 64 16.23 17.41 -12.07
N LEU A 65 17.02 17.80 -13.07
CA LEU A 65 18.00 18.88 -12.92
C LEU A 65 17.33 20.23 -12.65
N LEU A 66 16.23 20.55 -13.35
CA LEU A 66 15.49 21.81 -13.15
C LEU A 66 14.89 21.88 -11.75
N ALA A 67 14.29 20.80 -11.26
CA ALA A 67 13.77 20.72 -9.89
C ALA A 67 14.88 20.85 -8.84
N GLY A 68 16.02 20.16 -9.06
CA GLY A 68 17.20 20.27 -8.21
C GLY A 68 17.78 21.69 -8.17
N PHE A 69 17.92 22.34 -9.34
CA PHE A 69 18.41 23.71 -9.44
C PHE A 69 17.46 24.72 -8.81
N ALA A 70 16.15 24.61 -9.06
CA ALA A 70 15.16 25.50 -8.46
C ALA A 70 15.19 25.40 -6.92
N SER A 71 15.28 24.19 -6.38
CA SER A 71 15.44 23.93 -4.94
C SER A 71 16.75 24.52 -4.39
N MET A 72 17.85 24.36 -5.12
CA MET A 72 19.16 24.91 -4.75
C MET A 72 19.19 26.45 -4.76
N ILE A 73 18.62 27.09 -5.79
CA ILE A 73 18.52 28.55 -5.90
C ILE A 73 17.66 29.11 -4.76
N TRP A 74 16.53 28.47 -4.46
CA TRP A 74 15.66 28.88 -3.35
C TRP A 74 16.37 28.77 -1.99
N SER A 75 17.22 27.75 -1.83
CA SER A 75 18.05 27.57 -0.64
C SER A 75 19.14 28.63 -0.46
N MET A 76 19.74 29.09 -1.55
CA MET A 76 20.82 30.09 -1.53
C MET A 76 20.36 31.48 -1.13
N ARG A 77 19.07 31.72 -0.94
CA ARG A 77 18.53 33.04 -0.59
C ARG A 77 19.18 33.54 0.72
N PRO A 78 19.97 34.63 0.68
CA PRO A 78 20.76 35.06 1.83
C PRO A 78 19.83 35.52 2.95
N ILE A 79 20.05 34.97 4.15
CA ILE A 79 19.32 35.39 5.34
C ILE A 79 19.98 36.67 5.86
N ASN A 80 19.18 37.73 6.00
CA ASN A 80 19.63 38.98 6.61
C ASN A 80 19.92 38.74 8.10
N LEU A 81 21.13 39.12 8.56
CA LEU A 81 21.59 39.00 9.95
C LEU A 81 20.58 39.56 10.96
N GLN A 82 19.94 40.69 10.64
CA GLN A 82 18.94 41.32 11.50
C GLN A 82 17.68 40.47 11.71
N ARG A 83 17.24 39.75 10.67
CA ARG A 83 16.09 38.84 10.79
C ARG A 83 16.46 37.61 11.61
N MET A 84 17.70 37.14 11.49
CA MET A 84 18.20 35.99 12.24
C MET A 84 18.31 36.31 13.74
N THR A 85 18.88 37.46 14.10
CA THR A 85 18.94 37.90 15.50
C THR A 85 17.55 38.11 16.09
N ARG A 86 16.63 38.75 15.35
CA ARG A 86 15.20 38.88 15.76
C ARG A 86 14.53 37.54 16.04
N ARG A 87 14.70 36.56 15.16
CA ARG A 87 14.10 35.23 15.35
C ARG A 87 14.74 34.47 16.51
N LEU A 88 16.06 34.52 16.65
CA LEU A 88 16.75 33.90 17.78
C LEU A 88 16.28 34.51 19.10
N ASP A 89 16.15 35.82 19.12
CA ASP A 89 15.70 36.57 20.28
C ASP A 89 14.24 36.22 20.66
N GLN A 90 13.34 36.12 19.66
CA GLN A 90 11.96 35.65 19.86
C GLN A 90 11.87 34.20 20.35
N LEU A 91 12.64 33.28 19.75
CA LEU A 91 12.62 31.85 20.10
C LEU A 91 13.15 31.58 21.50
N LEU A 92 14.06 32.43 21.99
CA LEU A 92 14.68 32.28 23.30
C LEU A 92 14.06 33.18 24.36
N GLY A 93 13.08 34.02 23.98
CA GLY A 93 12.45 34.98 24.89
C GLY A 93 13.41 36.07 25.40
N LEU A 94 14.47 36.39 24.66
CA LEU A 94 15.57 37.28 25.09
C LEU A 94 15.21 38.78 25.07
N ARG A 95 13.93 39.15 24.90
CA ARG A 95 13.41 40.54 25.00
C ARG A 95 14.30 41.59 24.32
N SER A 96 14.71 41.37 23.07
CA SER A 96 15.57 42.21 22.23
C SER A 96 17.03 42.35 22.65
N GLN A 97 17.51 41.61 23.66
CA GLN A 97 18.89 41.72 24.15
C GLN A 97 19.95 41.49 23.06
N LEU A 98 19.74 40.50 22.17
CA LEU A 98 20.69 40.20 21.09
C LEU A 98 20.72 41.27 20.00
N ILE A 99 19.58 41.90 19.73
CA ILE A 99 19.48 42.99 18.75
C ILE A 99 20.17 44.23 19.31
N THR A 100 19.86 44.59 20.55
CA THR A 100 20.44 45.75 21.21
C THR A 100 21.96 45.61 21.31
N ALA A 101 22.46 44.43 21.70
CA ALA A 101 23.90 44.16 21.71
C ALA A 101 24.52 44.25 20.30
N LEU A 102 23.82 43.78 19.25
CA LEU A 102 24.26 43.93 17.86
C LEU A 102 24.32 45.40 17.44
N GLU A 103 23.28 46.20 17.73
CA GLU A 103 23.20 47.62 17.39
C GLU A 103 24.29 48.43 18.09
N ILE A 104 24.53 48.17 19.39
CA ILE A 104 25.64 48.76 20.14
C ILE A 104 26.99 48.39 19.51
N SER A 105 27.16 47.12 19.09
CA SER A 105 28.41 46.66 18.47
C SER A 105 28.67 47.24 17.07
N HIS A 106 27.61 47.62 16.34
CA HIS A 106 27.71 48.11 14.95
C HIS A 106 27.86 49.64 14.88
N ASN A 107 27.61 50.35 15.99
CA ASN A 107 27.71 51.80 16.06
C ASN A 107 28.99 52.22 16.81
N PRO A 108 30.16 52.28 16.14
CA PRO A 108 31.45 52.57 16.79
C PRO A 108 31.51 53.97 17.41
N GLY A 109 30.62 54.89 17.02
CA GLY A 109 30.45 56.20 17.66
C GLY A 109 29.83 56.13 19.06
N ALA A 110 29.17 55.02 19.40
CA ALA A 110 28.73 54.72 20.76
C ALA A 110 29.85 54.20 21.65
N SER A 111 31.11 54.21 21.20
CA SER A 111 32.26 53.81 22.02
C SER A 111 32.44 54.65 23.28
N ALA A 112 31.93 55.89 23.30
CA ALA A 112 31.83 56.71 24.51
C ALA A 112 30.88 56.12 25.58
N TYR A 113 29.98 55.20 25.21
CA TYR A 113 29.11 54.45 26.13
C TYR A 113 29.74 53.14 26.62
N ILE A 114 30.89 52.71 26.08
CA ILE A 114 31.57 51.45 26.47
C ILE A 114 32.17 51.54 27.89
N GLU A 115 32.36 52.75 28.43
CA GLU A 115 32.69 52.91 29.85
C GLU A 115 31.52 52.55 30.79
N ASN A 116 30.33 52.23 30.25
CA ASN A 116 29.22 51.76 31.05
C ASN A 116 29.35 50.24 31.33
N PRO A 117 29.60 49.81 32.59
CA PRO A 117 29.78 48.41 32.94
C PRO A 117 28.56 47.53 32.63
N VAL A 118 27.38 48.14 32.48
CA VAL A 118 26.16 47.43 32.06
C VAL A 118 26.26 46.93 30.62
N THR A 119 26.87 47.73 29.73
CA THR A 119 27.02 47.34 28.31
C THR A 119 28.00 46.18 28.14
N ASP A 120 29.08 46.17 28.93
CA ASP A 120 30.06 45.07 28.92
C ASP A 120 29.44 43.77 29.45
N ARG A 121 28.66 43.85 30.54
CA ARG A 121 27.91 42.70 31.07
C ARG A 121 26.88 42.16 30.07
N LEU A 122 26.15 43.03 29.38
CA LEU A 122 25.18 42.63 28.34
C LEU A 122 25.87 41.94 27.16
N VAL A 123 27.02 42.43 26.71
CA VAL A 123 27.80 41.80 25.63
C VAL A 123 28.34 40.44 26.11
N GLN A 124 28.83 40.34 27.34
CA GLN A 124 29.34 39.09 27.90
C GLN A 124 28.24 38.03 28.04
N GLU A 125 27.05 38.42 28.48
CA GLU A 125 25.87 37.55 28.60
C GLU A 125 25.32 37.14 27.21
N ALA A 126 25.36 38.02 26.21
CA ALA A 126 25.06 37.67 24.83
C ALA A 126 26.06 36.64 24.27
N VAL A 127 27.34 36.71 24.65
CA VAL A 127 28.35 35.74 24.23
C VAL A 127 28.16 34.39 24.91
N SER A 128 27.81 34.34 26.20
CA SER A 128 27.55 33.05 26.88
C SER A 128 26.28 32.37 26.35
N THR A 129 25.20 33.13 26.17
CA THR A 129 23.95 32.60 25.58
C THR A 129 24.16 32.08 24.17
N THR A 130 24.96 32.76 23.33
CA THR A 130 25.30 32.24 21.99
C THR A 130 26.11 30.94 22.02
N ALA A 131 26.96 30.73 23.03
CA ALA A 131 27.65 29.46 23.23
C ALA A 131 26.68 28.33 23.63
N ASP A 132 25.69 28.61 24.47
CA ASP A 132 24.67 27.63 24.89
C ASP A 132 23.71 27.26 23.77
N ILE A 133 23.30 28.23 22.93
CA ILE A 133 22.52 27.97 21.72
C ILE A 133 23.25 26.98 20.82
N ARG A 134 24.57 27.12 20.66
CA ARG A 134 25.36 26.19 19.84
C ARG A 134 25.28 24.75 20.32
N ARG A 135 25.18 24.52 21.64
CA ARG A 135 24.97 23.18 22.21
C ARG A 135 23.57 22.65 21.89
N ARG A 136 22.52 23.46 22.07
CA ARG A 136 21.13 23.06 21.75
C ARG A 136 20.90 22.79 20.26
N VAL A 137 21.57 23.53 19.38
CA VAL A 137 21.48 23.34 17.92
C VAL A 137 22.08 22.00 17.47
N LYS A 138 22.90 21.31 18.29
CA LYS A 138 23.32 19.94 17.99
C LYS A 138 22.17 18.93 18.07
N LEU A 139 21.15 19.19 18.89
CA LEU A 139 20.00 18.30 19.07
C LEU A 139 18.95 18.41 17.95
N LEU A 140 18.93 19.53 17.21
CA LEU A 140 18.06 19.71 16.05
C LEU A 140 18.43 18.85 14.83
N GLY A 141 19.43 17.95 14.95
CA GLY A 141 19.81 17.01 13.89
C GLY A 141 18.72 15.97 13.53
N ARG A 142 17.67 15.82 14.33
CA ARG A 142 16.61 14.83 14.09
C ARG A 142 15.88 15.05 12.75
N GLY A 143 15.64 16.30 12.36
CA GLY A 143 15.04 16.61 11.06
C GLY A 143 15.95 16.27 9.87
N PHE A 144 17.27 16.42 10.03
CA PHE A 144 18.24 16.03 9.00
C PHE A 144 18.24 14.51 8.77
N TRP A 145 18.18 13.72 9.84
CA TRP A 145 18.10 12.26 9.74
C TRP A 145 16.84 11.77 9.02
N LEU A 146 15.70 12.41 9.25
CA LEU A 146 14.47 12.08 8.52
C LEU A 146 14.62 12.34 7.01
N GLU A 147 15.14 13.51 6.61
CA GLU A 147 15.36 13.80 5.18
C GLU A 147 16.40 12.87 4.56
N PHE A 148 17.44 12.50 5.30
CA PHE A 148 18.44 11.53 4.84
C PHE A 148 17.83 10.13 4.65
N ASN A 149 16.97 9.68 5.58
CA ASN A 149 16.24 8.43 5.45
C ASN A 149 15.31 8.44 4.23
N MET A 150 14.62 9.56 3.96
CA MET A 150 13.79 9.72 2.75
C MET A 150 14.64 9.63 1.47
N LEU A 151 15.82 10.24 1.45
CA LEU A 151 16.75 10.13 0.31
C LEU A 151 17.15 8.67 0.07
N MET A 152 17.55 7.95 1.13
CA MET A 152 17.91 6.54 1.03
C MET A 152 16.74 5.66 0.58
N GLY A 153 15.53 5.90 1.09
CA GLY A 153 14.32 5.18 0.69
C GLY A 153 13.98 5.39 -0.79
N ILE A 154 14.01 6.63 -1.27
CA ILE A 154 13.76 6.95 -2.68
C ILE A 154 14.84 6.33 -3.59
N ALA A 155 16.12 6.41 -3.18
CA ALA A 155 17.21 5.78 -3.92
C ALA A 155 17.05 4.26 -4.01
N PHE A 156 16.59 3.62 -2.93
CA PHE A 156 16.33 2.18 -2.92
C PHE A 156 15.15 1.80 -3.82
N ILE A 157 14.05 2.55 -3.78
CA ILE A 157 12.90 2.34 -4.67
C ILE A 157 13.32 2.50 -6.14
N LEU A 158 14.07 3.56 -6.46
CA LEU A 158 14.56 3.77 -7.83
C LEU A 158 15.46 2.62 -8.29
N ALA A 159 16.36 2.12 -7.41
CA ALA A 159 17.20 0.97 -7.71
C ALA A 159 16.35 -0.30 -7.96
N ALA A 160 15.32 -0.54 -7.16
CA ALA A 160 14.40 -1.66 -7.35
C ALA A 160 13.66 -1.58 -8.69
N LEU A 161 13.18 -0.39 -9.08
CA LEU A 161 12.52 -0.18 -10.38
C LEU A 161 13.48 -0.40 -11.55
N LEU A 162 14.75 0.00 -11.42
CA LEU A 162 15.78 -0.26 -12.44
C LEU A 162 16.10 -1.75 -12.58
N VAL A 163 16.14 -2.48 -11.46
CA VAL A 163 16.31 -3.95 -11.49
C VAL A 163 15.10 -4.61 -12.16
N LEU A 164 13.88 -4.15 -11.86
CA LEU A 164 12.66 -4.68 -12.48
C LEU A 164 12.64 -4.43 -14.00
N ASP A 165 13.06 -3.26 -14.46
CA ASP A 165 13.22 -2.94 -15.90
C ASP A 165 14.33 -3.77 -16.57
N ALA A 166 15.42 -4.07 -15.85
CA ALA A 166 16.46 -4.96 -16.36
C ALA A 166 16.01 -6.42 -16.48
N LEU A 167 15.06 -6.84 -15.63
CA LEU A 167 14.46 -8.18 -15.66
C LEU A 167 13.34 -8.31 -16.69
N THR A 168 12.76 -7.20 -17.15
CA THR A 168 11.73 -7.24 -18.19
C THR A 168 12.41 -7.52 -19.53
N PRO A 169 12.15 -8.69 -20.17
CA PRO A 169 12.79 -9.03 -21.43
C PRO A 169 12.37 -8.02 -22.49
N ARG A 170 13.29 -7.10 -22.83
CA ARG A 170 13.10 -6.22 -23.98
C ARG A 170 13.21 -7.08 -25.22
N LEU A 171 12.06 -7.42 -25.79
CA LEU A 171 12.00 -7.93 -27.15
C LEU A 171 12.85 -6.96 -27.99
N PRO A 172 13.91 -7.44 -28.66
CA PRO A 172 14.74 -6.56 -29.48
C PRO A 172 13.79 -5.81 -30.41
N ASP A 173 13.99 -4.49 -30.55
CA ASP A 173 13.24 -3.69 -31.53
C ASP A 173 13.52 -4.32 -32.89
N VAL A 174 12.68 -5.27 -33.27
CA VAL A 174 12.74 -5.91 -34.57
C VAL A 174 12.47 -4.75 -35.50
N PRO A 175 13.46 -4.31 -36.31
CA PRO A 175 13.20 -3.25 -37.27
C PRO A 175 11.96 -3.72 -38.02
N ILE A 176 10.94 -2.87 -38.06
CA ILE A 176 9.73 -3.15 -38.81
C ILE A 176 10.24 -3.34 -40.23
N ILE A 177 10.46 -4.60 -40.60
CA ILE A 177 10.77 -5.00 -41.95
C ILE A 177 9.45 -4.68 -42.63
N ASP A 178 9.44 -3.58 -43.37
CA ASP A 178 8.37 -3.26 -44.28
C ASP A 178 8.11 -4.54 -45.04
N LEU A 179 6.99 -5.20 -44.73
CA LEU A 179 6.66 -6.44 -45.39
C LEU A 179 6.73 -6.13 -46.89
N PRO A 180 7.54 -6.88 -47.67
CA PRO A 180 7.64 -6.65 -49.10
C PRO A 180 6.22 -6.57 -49.62
N ALA A 181 5.88 -5.47 -50.31
CA ALA A 181 4.53 -5.15 -50.73
C ALA A 181 3.86 -6.44 -51.19
N LEU A 182 2.86 -6.89 -50.41
CA LEU A 182 2.18 -8.15 -50.65
C LEU A 182 1.82 -8.15 -52.13
N GLY A 183 2.41 -9.09 -52.88
CA GLY A 183 2.07 -9.27 -54.28
C GLY A 183 0.56 -9.39 -54.39
N THR A 184 -0.01 -8.85 -55.48
CA THR A 184 -1.43 -8.95 -55.87
C THR A 184 -2.07 -10.20 -55.27
N GLU A 185 -3.01 -9.97 -54.37
CA GLU A 185 -3.77 -10.97 -53.63
C GLU A 185 -4.23 -12.06 -54.61
N PRO A 186 -3.71 -13.31 -54.51
CA PRO A 186 -4.16 -14.38 -55.36
C PRO A 186 -5.65 -14.61 -55.08
N ASN A 187 -6.45 -14.66 -56.15
CA ASN A 187 -7.90 -14.90 -56.13
C ASN A 187 -8.29 -15.90 -55.03
N ALA A 188 -9.28 -15.52 -54.22
CA ALA A 188 -9.80 -16.24 -53.05
C ALA A 188 -10.32 -17.67 -53.32
N ASP A 189 -10.29 -18.14 -54.57
CA ASP A 189 -10.79 -19.46 -54.98
C ASP A 189 -9.74 -20.58 -54.96
N GLN A 190 -8.46 -20.31 -54.67
CA GLN A 190 -7.41 -21.32 -54.95
C GLN A 190 -6.44 -21.67 -53.83
N ILE A 191 -6.50 -21.07 -52.65
CA ILE A 191 -5.69 -21.51 -51.51
C ILE A 191 -6.50 -21.30 -50.23
N ILE A 192 -7.32 -22.31 -49.90
CA ILE A 192 -7.69 -22.60 -48.51
C ILE A 192 -6.54 -23.48 -48.01
N PRO A 193 -5.59 -22.97 -47.22
CA PRO A 193 -4.73 -23.85 -46.42
C PRO A 193 -5.67 -24.68 -45.54
N PRO A 194 -5.46 -26.00 -45.37
CA PRO A 194 -6.20 -26.74 -44.36
C PRO A 194 -6.00 -26.02 -43.03
N ASP A 195 -7.10 -25.54 -42.44
CA ASP A 195 -7.06 -24.86 -41.15
C ASP A 195 -6.23 -25.73 -40.20
N PRO A 196 -5.17 -25.20 -39.57
CA PRO A 196 -4.53 -25.91 -38.48
C PRO A 196 -5.64 -26.16 -37.47
N VAL A 197 -6.02 -27.43 -37.30
CA VAL A 197 -7.04 -27.88 -36.36
C VAL A 197 -6.53 -27.49 -34.98
N LEU A 198 -6.89 -26.27 -34.56
CA LEU A 198 -6.51 -25.66 -33.31
C LEU A 198 -7.32 -26.37 -32.24
N ASN A 199 -6.70 -27.38 -31.65
CA ASN A 199 -7.19 -28.28 -30.62
C ASN A 199 -8.30 -29.24 -31.11
N PRO A 200 -8.05 -30.58 -31.09
CA PRO A 200 -9.13 -31.53 -31.25
C PRO A 200 -10.20 -31.30 -30.17
N PRO A 201 -11.49 -31.48 -30.48
CA PRO A 201 -12.56 -31.28 -29.51
C PRO A 201 -12.31 -32.13 -28.26
N LEU A 202 -12.71 -31.61 -27.09
CA LEU A 202 -12.43 -32.22 -25.78
C LEU A 202 -12.85 -33.70 -25.71
N GLN A 203 -13.94 -34.06 -26.40
CA GLN A 203 -14.46 -35.42 -26.51
C GLN A 203 -13.48 -36.39 -27.19
N ASP A 204 -12.78 -35.96 -28.24
CA ASP A 204 -11.79 -36.81 -28.92
C ASP A 204 -10.56 -37.03 -28.03
N GLN A 205 -10.18 -36.03 -27.24
CA GLN A 205 -9.08 -36.16 -26.29
C GLN A 205 -9.43 -37.13 -25.16
N LEU A 206 -10.64 -37.04 -24.60
CA LEU A 206 -11.13 -37.96 -23.57
C LEU A 206 -11.25 -39.39 -24.08
N GLN A 207 -11.72 -39.60 -25.31
CA GLN A 207 -11.80 -40.94 -25.92
C GLN A 207 -10.42 -41.57 -26.15
N SER A 208 -9.37 -40.76 -26.32
CA SER A 208 -8.00 -41.24 -26.48
C SER A 208 -7.35 -41.66 -25.16
N MET A 209 -7.90 -41.23 -24.02
CA MET A 209 -7.39 -41.59 -22.69
C MET A 209 -7.93 -42.95 -22.25
N SER A 210 -7.07 -43.75 -21.61
CA SER A 210 -7.52 -45.01 -21.02
C SER A 210 -8.35 -44.75 -19.76
N GLN A 211 -9.35 -45.59 -19.50
CA GLN A 211 -10.19 -45.48 -18.30
C GLN A 211 -9.38 -45.51 -16.99
N GLN A 212 -8.25 -46.21 -16.98
CA GLN A 212 -7.31 -46.22 -15.85
C GLN A 212 -6.64 -44.87 -15.61
N GLN A 213 -6.29 -44.13 -16.67
CA GLN A 213 -5.71 -42.79 -16.55
C GLN A 213 -6.74 -41.78 -16.04
N ILE A 214 -7.99 -41.88 -16.50
CA ILE A 214 -9.08 -41.03 -16.02
C ILE A 214 -9.32 -41.28 -14.52
N GLN A 215 -9.39 -42.53 -14.09
CA GLN A 215 -9.56 -42.88 -12.68
C GLN A 215 -8.39 -42.40 -11.81
N ALA A 216 -7.14 -42.55 -12.29
CA ALA A 216 -5.98 -42.03 -11.59
C ALA A 216 -6.03 -40.50 -11.45
N ALA A 217 -6.39 -39.78 -12.52
CA ALA A 217 -6.49 -38.32 -12.49
C ALA A 217 -7.59 -37.83 -11.53
N LEU A 218 -8.74 -38.52 -11.49
CA LEU A 218 -9.83 -38.22 -10.56
C LEU A 218 -9.43 -38.48 -9.10
N GLN A 219 -8.68 -39.55 -8.83
CA GLN A 219 -8.16 -39.87 -7.50
C GLN A 219 -7.20 -38.79 -7.00
N GLU A 220 -6.24 -38.36 -7.83
CA GLU A 220 -5.30 -37.29 -7.49
C GLU A 220 -6.00 -35.94 -7.28
N LEU A 221 -7.03 -35.65 -8.10
CA LEU A 221 -7.87 -34.47 -7.92
C LEU A 221 -8.62 -34.51 -6.58
N ALA A 222 -9.24 -35.64 -6.24
CA ALA A 222 -9.96 -35.81 -4.98
C ALA A 222 -9.03 -35.66 -3.76
N ASP A 223 -7.85 -36.27 -3.80
CA ASP A 223 -6.87 -36.19 -2.71
C ASP A 223 -6.39 -34.75 -2.49
N ALA A 224 -6.07 -34.00 -3.56
CA ALA A 224 -5.67 -32.59 -3.46
C ALA A 224 -6.80 -31.68 -2.95
N LEU A 225 -8.06 -31.97 -3.29
CA LEU A 225 -9.22 -31.20 -2.84
C LEU A 225 -9.67 -31.58 -1.42
N ARG A 226 -9.27 -32.72 -0.87
CA ARG A 226 -9.72 -33.20 0.45
C ARG A 226 -9.24 -32.33 1.61
N ASP A 227 -8.07 -31.71 1.45
CA ASP A 227 -7.40 -30.96 2.52
C ASP A 227 -8.04 -29.61 2.83
N GLN A 228 -8.91 -29.09 1.95
CA GLN A 228 -9.60 -27.83 2.18
C GLN A 228 -11.07 -28.03 2.52
N GLY A 229 -11.50 -27.32 3.57
CA GLY A 229 -12.88 -27.41 4.05
C GLY A 229 -13.92 -27.04 3.00
N ALA A 230 -13.60 -26.11 2.09
CA ALA A 230 -14.51 -25.64 1.04
C ALA A 230 -14.66 -26.63 -0.13
N THR A 231 -13.67 -27.49 -0.38
CA THR A 231 -13.64 -28.43 -1.51
C THR A 231 -13.88 -29.88 -1.09
N ARG A 232 -14.01 -30.15 0.21
CA ARG A 232 -14.21 -31.50 0.75
C ARG A 232 -15.44 -32.21 0.17
N ALA A 233 -16.53 -31.48 -0.06
CA ALA A 233 -17.74 -32.04 -0.68
C ALA A 233 -17.48 -32.53 -2.12
N ILE A 234 -16.66 -31.80 -2.89
CA ILE A 234 -16.25 -32.18 -4.25
C ILE A 234 -15.40 -33.45 -4.21
N ALA A 235 -14.40 -33.50 -3.32
CA ALA A 235 -13.54 -34.67 -3.14
C ALA A 235 -14.35 -35.93 -2.78
N GLU A 236 -15.28 -35.80 -1.83
CA GLU A 236 -16.13 -36.92 -1.38
C GLU A 236 -17.09 -37.40 -2.48
N ALA A 237 -17.62 -36.51 -3.32
CA ALA A 237 -18.41 -36.90 -4.49
C ALA A 237 -17.58 -37.66 -5.53
N ILE A 238 -16.36 -37.21 -5.81
CA ILE A 238 -15.43 -37.90 -6.72
C ILE A 238 -15.07 -39.30 -6.17
N ASP A 239 -14.78 -39.42 -4.87
CA ASP A 239 -14.48 -40.71 -4.22
C ASP A 239 -15.65 -41.72 -4.31
N GLN A 240 -16.89 -41.21 -4.26
CA GLN A 240 -18.10 -42.02 -4.40
C GLN A 240 -18.40 -42.41 -5.86
N GLY A 241 -17.67 -41.83 -6.82
CA GLY A 241 -17.96 -41.96 -8.25
C GLY A 241 -19.17 -41.15 -8.71
N ASP A 242 -19.66 -40.21 -7.90
CA ASP A 242 -20.73 -39.27 -8.26
C ASP A 242 -20.14 -38.03 -8.94
N LEU A 243 -19.77 -38.20 -10.22
CA LEU A 243 -19.12 -37.14 -10.98
C LEU A 243 -20.08 -35.97 -11.27
N GLY A 244 -21.37 -36.25 -11.46
CA GLY A 244 -22.42 -35.23 -11.58
C GLY A 244 -22.53 -34.37 -10.33
N GLY A 245 -22.58 -34.99 -9.14
CA GLY A 245 -22.58 -34.29 -7.86
C GLY A 245 -21.32 -33.45 -7.64
N ALA A 246 -20.15 -33.98 -8.03
CA ALA A 246 -18.88 -33.23 -7.97
C ALA A 246 -18.89 -31.99 -8.89
N ALA A 247 -19.46 -32.10 -10.10
CA ALA A 247 -19.59 -30.99 -11.04
C ALA A 247 -20.51 -29.88 -10.49
N GLU A 248 -21.64 -30.25 -9.87
CA GLU A 248 -22.55 -29.28 -9.24
C GLU A 248 -21.88 -28.51 -8.09
N GLU A 249 -21.18 -29.21 -7.20
CA GLU A 249 -20.45 -28.58 -6.09
C GLU A 249 -19.31 -27.69 -6.59
N MET A 250 -18.67 -28.05 -7.70
CA MET A 250 -17.64 -27.22 -8.34
C MET A 250 -18.22 -25.94 -8.94
N ARG A 251 -19.40 -25.98 -9.58
CA ARG A 251 -20.13 -24.79 -10.06
C ARG A 251 -20.52 -23.88 -8.88
N ARG A 252 -21.04 -24.44 -7.78
CA ARG A 252 -21.35 -23.67 -6.55
C ARG A 252 -20.12 -23.03 -5.93
N LEU A 253 -18.98 -23.71 -5.95
CA LEU A 253 -17.70 -23.15 -5.49
C LEU A 253 -17.26 -21.98 -6.40
N ALA A 254 -17.43 -22.12 -7.72
CA ALA A 254 -17.11 -21.07 -8.68
C ALA A 254 -17.95 -19.80 -8.44
N ASP A 255 -19.25 -19.94 -8.15
CA ASP A 255 -20.15 -18.83 -7.78
C ASP A 255 -19.72 -18.14 -6.49
N ARG A 256 -19.27 -18.91 -5.49
CA ARG A 256 -18.85 -18.39 -4.16
C ARG A 256 -17.39 -17.94 -4.11
N LEU A 257 -16.64 -18.10 -5.20
CA LEU A 257 -15.20 -17.86 -5.21
C LEU A 257 -14.85 -16.42 -4.79
N GLY A 258 -15.67 -15.45 -5.20
CA GLY A 258 -15.51 -14.03 -4.83
C GLY A 258 -15.84 -13.72 -3.36
N GLU A 259 -16.56 -14.60 -2.67
CA GLU A 259 -16.91 -14.47 -1.25
C GLU A 259 -15.85 -15.09 -0.34
N LEU A 260 -14.97 -15.94 -0.88
CA LEU A 260 -13.89 -16.55 -0.13
C LEU A 260 -12.87 -15.50 0.32
N SER A 261 -12.33 -15.69 1.53
CA SER A 261 -11.20 -14.89 2.00
C SER A 261 -9.97 -15.05 1.09
N PRO A 262 -9.09 -14.03 0.99
CA PRO A 262 -7.86 -14.14 0.19
C PRO A 262 -6.98 -15.33 0.56
N GLN A 263 -6.95 -15.71 1.84
CA GLN A 263 -6.22 -16.89 2.32
C GLN A 263 -6.84 -18.19 1.80
N ALA A 264 -8.17 -18.29 1.76
CA ALA A 264 -8.87 -19.45 1.21
C ALA A 264 -8.70 -19.55 -0.31
N GLN A 265 -8.74 -18.42 -1.03
CA GLN A 265 -8.44 -18.37 -2.47
C GLN A 265 -7.00 -18.83 -2.77
N GLN A 266 -6.03 -18.38 -1.97
CA GLN A 266 -4.64 -18.78 -2.11
C GLN A 266 -4.44 -20.28 -1.80
N ALA A 267 -5.12 -20.79 -0.77
CA ALA A 267 -5.11 -22.22 -0.48
C ALA A 267 -5.68 -22.99 -1.67
N LEU A 268 -6.86 -22.62 -2.18
CA LEU A 268 -7.49 -23.28 -3.32
C LEU A 268 -6.56 -23.31 -4.54
N GLY A 269 -5.87 -22.20 -4.84
CA GLY A 269 -4.88 -22.16 -5.92
C GLY A 269 -3.73 -23.17 -5.72
N GLN A 270 -3.26 -23.35 -4.48
CA GLN A 270 -2.23 -24.35 -4.16
C GLN A 270 -2.73 -25.79 -4.37
N SER A 271 -3.96 -26.12 -3.95
CA SER A 271 -4.54 -27.44 -4.20
C SER A 271 -4.75 -27.73 -5.68
N LEU A 272 -5.17 -26.72 -6.48
CA LEU A 272 -5.31 -26.89 -7.93
C LEU A 272 -3.95 -27.11 -8.61
N GLN A 273 -2.91 -26.41 -8.14
CA GLN A 273 -1.54 -26.62 -8.63
C GLN A 273 -1.01 -28.02 -8.28
N GLU A 274 -1.20 -28.45 -7.04
CA GLU A 274 -0.78 -29.77 -6.57
C GLU A 274 -1.49 -30.88 -7.36
N ALA A 275 -2.80 -30.75 -7.57
CA ALA A 275 -3.55 -31.64 -8.46
C ALA A 275 -2.97 -31.65 -9.89
N ALA A 276 -2.68 -30.49 -10.47
CA ALA A 276 -2.13 -30.40 -11.82
C ALA A 276 -0.73 -31.06 -11.93
N ASP A 277 0.11 -30.88 -10.91
CA ASP A 277 1.46 -31.44 -10.86
C ASP A 277 1.44 -32.96 -10.65
N ASN A 278 0.52 -33.47 -9.82
CA ASN A 278 0.36 -34.91 -9.56
C ASN A 278 -0.26 -35.66 -10.74
N ILE A 279 -1.28 -35.07 -11.38
CA ILE A 279 -1.89 -35.61 -12.61
C ILE A 279 -0.87 -35.59 -13.75
N GLY A 280 -0.04 -34.55 -13.82
CA GLY A 280 1.04 -34.42 -14.79
C GLY A 280 0.58 -34.34 -16.25
N GLY A 281 1.53 -34.40 -17.18
CA GLY A 281 1.25 -34.26 -18.62
C GLY A 281 0.51 -35.44 -19.28
N GLU A 282 0.10 -36.45 -18.50
CA GLU A 282 -0.57 -37.65 -19.01
C GLU A 282 -2.07 -37.46 -19.23
N ALA A 283 -2.65 -36.43 -18.62
CA ALA A 283 -4.07 -36.08 -18.75
C ALA A 283 -4.27 -34.58 -19.05
N PRO A 284 -3.88 -34.11 -20.25
CA PRO A 284 -3.98 -32.69 -20.63
C PRO A 284 -5.36 -32.04 -20.42
N PRO A 285 -6.51 -32.74 -20.63
CA PRO A 285 -7.83 -32.16 -20.39
C PRO A 285 -8.06 -31.71 -18.95
N PHE A 286 -7.42 -32.35 -17.96
CA PHE A 286 -7.55 -31.97 -16.55
C PHE A 286 -6.52 -30.92 -16.14
N THR A 287 -5.29 -31.02 -16.65
CA THR A 287 -4.22 -30.12 -16.21
C THR A 287 -4.41 -28.68 -16.70
N ASN A 288 -4.94 -28.49 -17.91
CA ASN A 288 -5.07 -27.13 -18.47
C ASN A 288 -6.03 -26.25 -17.64
N PRO A 289 -7.26 -26.69 -17.31
CA PRO A 289 -8.13 -25.94 -16.41
C PRO A 289 -7.53 -25.75 -15.02
N LEU A 290 -6.89 -26.77 -14.42
CA LEU A 290 -6.28 -26.65 -13.09
C LEU A 290 -5.17 -25.58 -13.04
N GLN A 291 -4.27 -25.58 -14.04
CA GLN A 291 -3.20 -24.58 -14.15
C GLN A 291 -3.75 -23.19 -14.42
N SER A 292 -4.76 -23.07 -15.31
CA SER A 292 -5.43 -21.80 -15.62
C SER A 292 -6.14 -21.23 -14.38
N GLY A 293 -6.82 -22.09 -13.61
CA GLY A 293 -7.49 -21.74 -12.36
C GLY A 293 -6.50 -21.23 -11.31
N ASN A 294 -5.40 -21.96 -11.08
CA ASN A 294 -4.34 -21.51 -10.17
C ASN A 294 -3.73 -20.16 -10.61
N GLN A 295 -3.35 -20.02 -11.88
CA GLN A 295 -2.76 -18.77 -12.39
C GLN A 295 -3.73 -17.58 -12.26
N SER A 296 -5.02 -17.82 -12.51
CA SER A 296 -6.06 -16.81 -12.35
C SER A 296 -6.24 -16.41 -10.88
N LEU A 297 -6.22 -17.36 -9.95
CA LEU A 297 -6.25 -17.08 -8.50
C LEU A 297 -5.02 -16.31 -8.03
N GLN A 298 -3.82 -16.67 -8.49
CA GLN A 298 -2.57 -15.98 -8.13
C GLN A 298 -2.52 -14.53 -8.64
N THR A 299 -3.09 -14.27 -9.81
CA THR A 299 -3.15 -12.93 -10.41
C THR A 299 -4.32 -12.09 -9.90
N GLY A 300 -5.20 -12.66 -9.07
CA GLY A 300 -6.43 -12.02 -8.62
C GLY A 300 -7.50 -11.88 -9.70
N ASN A 301 -7.38 -12.62 -10.81
CA ASN A 301 -8.35 -12.66 -11.89
C ASN A 301 -9.49 -13.65 -11.56
N LEU A 302 -10.39 -13.26 -10.66
CA LEU A 302 -11.51 -14.11 -10.24
C LEU A 302 -12.37 -14.63 -11.42
N PRO A 303 -12.74 -13.82 -12.44
CA PRO A 303 -13.49 -14.33 -13.60
C PRO A 303 -12.78 -15.46 -14.35
N GLY A 304 -11.45 -15.40 -14.47
CA GLY A 304 -10.67 -16.47 -15.10
C GLY A 304 -10.63 -17.76 -14.26
N ALA A 305 -10.61 -17.61 -12.94
CA ALA A 305 -10.64 -18.76 -12.02
C ALA A 305 -12.03 -19.43 -12.00
N THR A 306 -13.11 -18.66 -12.04
CA THR A 306 -14.48 -19.16 -12.19
C THR A 306 -14.64 -19.93 -13.49
N GLN A 307 -14.20 -19.39 -14.63
CA GLN A 307 -14.24 -20.10 -15.92
C GLN A 307 -13.49 -21.44 -15.87
N ALA A 308 -12.30 -21.46 -15.27
CA ALA A 308 -11.52 -22.70 -15.16
C ALA A 308 -12.20 -23.77 -14.29
N LEU A 309 -12.94 -23.38 -13.25
CA LEU A 309 -13.75 -24.30 -12.44
C LEU A 309 -15.00 -24.78 -13.19
N GLU A 310 -15.62 -23.93 -14.01
CA GLU A 310 -16.72 -24.33 -14.89
C GLU A 310 -16.26 -25.33 -15.96
N ASP A 311 -15.10 -25.09 -16.58
CA ASP A 311 -14.51 -26.00 -17.57
C ASP A 311 -14.23 -27.40 -16.95
N LEU A 312 -13.78 -27.45 -15.69
CA LEU A 312 -13.63 -28.70 -14.95
C LEU A 312 -14.97 -29.36 -14.60
N ALA A 313 -15.98 -28.58 -14.23
CA ALA A 313 -17.30 -29.11 -13.95
C ALA A 313 -17.93 -29.73 -15.22
N GLU A 314 -17.79 -29.08 -16.38
CA GLU A 314 -18.25 -29.61 -17.67
C GLU A 314 -17.49 -30.89 -18.07
N LEU A 315 -16.18 -30.95 -17.76
CA LEU A 315 -15.37 -32.16 -17.96
C LEU A 315 -15.90 -33.34 -17.14
N LEU A 316 -16.22 -33.13 -15.86
CA LEU A 316 -16.78 -34.15 -14.97
C LEU A 316 -18.17 -34.61 -15.43
N ASP A 317 -19.03 -33.68 -15.84
CA ASP A 317 -20.37 -33.94 -16.38
C ASP A 317 -20.31 -34.79 -17.67
N THR A 318 -19.36 -34.47 -18.56
CA THR A 318 -19.11 -35.23 -19.79
C THR A 318 -18.66 -36.66 -19.50
N LEU A 319 -17.85 -36.85 -18.45
CA LEU A 319 -17.39 -38.17 -18.03
C LEU A 319 -18.52 -39.01 -17.43
N ASP A 320 -19.39 -38.39 -16.63
CA ASP A 320 -20.58 -39.03 -16.06
C ASP A 320 -21.52 -39.56 -17.16
N GLY A 321 -21.84 -38.71 -18.14
CA GLY A 321 -22.72 -39.06 -19.27
C GLY A 321 -22.15 -40.11 -20.23
N SER A 322 -20.84 -40.33 -20.23
CA SER A 322 -20.19 -41.33 -21.09
C SER A 322 -20.18 -42.76 -20.49
N GLY A 323 -20.52 -42.90 -19.21
CA GLY A 323 -20.40 -44.14 -18.45
C GLY A 323 -21.49 -45.19 -18.66
N ALA A 324 -22.64 -44.82 -19.23
CA ALA A 324 -23.73 -45.76 -19.47
C ALA A 324 -24.52 -45.40 -20.75
N PRO A 325 -24.48 -46.21 -21.82
CA PRO A 325 -25.61 -46.25 -22.73
C PRO A 325 -26.79 -46.75 -21.90
N ASP A 326 -27.77 -45.89 -21.69
CA ASP A 326 -29.01 -46.23 -21.01
C ASP A 326 -29.76 -47.28 -21.86
N GLU A 327 -29.47 -48.56 -21.62
CA GLU A 327 -30.09 -49.73 -22.26
C GLU A 327 -31.56 -49.92 -21.81
N SER A 328 -32.16 -48.92 -21.15
CA SER A 328 -33.44 -49.04 -20.44
C SER A 328 -34.61 -48.25 -21.04
N GLN A 329 -34.48 -47.61 -22.21
CA GLN A 329 -35.57 -46.80 -22.76
C GLN A 329 -35.76 -46.95 -24.28
N SER A 330 -36.15 -48.16 -24.70
CA SER A 330 -36.71 -48.41 -26.04
C SER A 330 -37.82 -49.45 -25.98
N GLU A 331 -38.85 -49.20 -25.16
CA GLU A 331 -40.17 -49.83 -25.32
C GLU A 331 -41.27 -48.83 -24.92
N SER A 332 -41.68 -47.98 -25.87
CA SER A 332 -43.05 -47.45 -25.91
C SER A 332 -43.38 -47.00 -27.34
N GLU A 333 -43.52 -47.99 -28.22
CA GLU A 333 -44.40 -47.87 -29.39
C GLU A 333 -45.83 -47.59 -28.90
N GLY A 334 -46.42 -46.50 -29.38
CA GLY A 334 -47.75 -46.05 -28.98
C GLY A 334 -48.28 -44.95 -29.89
N GLU A 335 -48.26 -45.22 -31.19
CA GLU A 335 -49.31 -44.95 -32.16
C GLU A 335 -50.32 -43.82 -31.82
N SER A 336 -50.26 -42.69 -32.53
CA SER A 336 -51.45 -41.92 -32.91
C SER A 336 -51.21 -41.12 -34.22
N GLU A 337 -51.90 -41.59 -35.26
CA GLU A 337 -52.16 -40.98 -36.56
C GLU A 337 -52.80 -39.56 -36.45
N GLN A 338 -52.25 -38.53 -37.11
CA GLN A 338 -52.66 -37.97 -38.44
C GLN A 338 -53.72 -36.81 -38.33
N PRO A 339 -54.09 -36.07 -39.41
CA PRO A 339 -53.46 -34.84 -39.96
C PRO A 339 -54.40 -33.62 -40.16
N GLY A 340 -53.85 -32.51 -40.67
CA GLY A 340 -54.55 -31.33 -41.25
C GLY A 340 -54.15 -30.04 -40.52
N GLU A 341 -53.97 -28.86 -41.10
CA GLU A 341 -54.55 -28.26 -42.30
C GLU A 341 -53.78 -26.95 -42.61
N SER A 342 -53.87 -26.52 -43.86
CA SER A 342 -53.28 -25.36 -44.55
C SER A 342 -53.73 -23.96 -44.09
N GLY A 343 -52.90 -22.94 -44.39
CA GLY A 343 -53.25 -21.50 -44.54
C GLY A 343 -52.25 -20.60 -43.80
N GLU A 344 -51.35 -19.83 -44.43
CA GLU A 344 -51.53 -18.67 -45.31
C GLU A 344 -52.44 -17.57 -44.73
N SER A 345 -51.85 -16.54 -44.09
CA SER A 345 -52.15 -15.10 -44.29
C SER A 345 -51.44 -14.19 -43.27
N ASP A 346 -50.78 -13.17 -43.82
CA ASP A 346 -50.76 -11.74 -43.46
C ASP A 346 -50.71 -11.22 -41.99
N GLN A 347 -49.77 -10.26 -41.83
CA GLN A 347 -49.77 -9.04 -40.99
C GLN A 347 -51.16 -8.33 -40.86
N PRO A 348 -51.35 -7.25 -40.04
CA PRO A 348 -50.53 -6.61 -38.98
C PRO A 348 -51.35 -6.10 -37.73
N SER A 349 -50.65 -5.38 -36.84
CA SER A 349 -51.12 -4.22 -36.02
C SER A 349 -51.97 -4.37 -34.74
N GLU A 350 -51.39 -3.77 -33.69
CA GLU A 350 -51.96 -2.81 -32.70
C GLU A 350 -53.07 -3.18 -31.70
N SER A 351 -52.87 -2.61 -30.50
CA SER A 351 -53.83 -2.24 -29.43
C SER A 351 -54.50 -3.40 -28.70
N GLU A 352 -54.79 -3.38 -27.39
CA GLU A 352 -54.64 -2.48 -26.24
C GLU A 352 -55.13 -3.34 -25.04
N GLU A 353 -54.90 -2.84 -23.82
CA GLU A 353 -55.83 -2.98 -22.69
C GLU A 353 -55.64 -4.09 -21.63
N SER A 354 -55.25 -3.60 -20.44
CA SER A 354 -55.73 -3.95 -19.09
C SER A 354 -55.23 -5.18 -18.34
N GLY A 355 -54.66 -4.90 -17.15
CA GLY A 355 -54.49 -5.86 -16.06
C GLY A 355 -53.58 -5.38 -14.93
N ASP A 356 -54.15 -4.65 -13.97
CA ASP A 356 -53.58 -4.17 -12.71
C ASP A 356 -52.72 -5.17 -11.90
N GLN A 357 -51.61 -4.70 -11.28
CA GLN A 357 -51.34 -4.93 -9.85
C GLN A 357 -50.25 -4.02 -9.24
N GLN A 358 -50.69 -2.88 -8.72
CA GLN A 358 -50.52 -2.37 -7.34
C GLN A 358 -49.20 -2.54 -6.55
N GLY A 359 -48.63 -1.39 -6.15
CA GLY A 359 -47.79 -1.16 -4.95
C GLY A 359 -46.52 -0.35 -5.28
N GLY A 360 -46.30 0.91 -4.89
CA GLY A 360 -46.87 1.75 -3.84
C GLY A 360 -45.74 2.23 -2.92
N GLY A 361 -45.30 3.50 -3.05
CA GLY A 361 -44.36 4.10 -2.09
C GLY A 361 -43.55 5.31 -2.59
N ASP A 362 -44.22 6.41 -2.93
CA ASP A 362 -43.62 7.75 -3.11
C ASP A 362 -43.55 8.51 -1.77
N GLY A 363 -42.54 9.36 -1.63
CA GLY A 363 -42.40 10.25 -0.47
C GLY A 363 -41.29 11.30 -0.62
N ALA A 364 -41.39 12.16 -1.64
CA ALA A 364 -40.63 13.41 -1.72
C ALA A 364 -41.43 14.54 -1.04
N GLY A 365 -40.77 15.33 -0.19
CA GLY A 365 -41.33 16.51 0.47
C GLY A 365 -40.43 17.72 0.27
N GLU A 366 -40.89 18.66 -0.55
CA GLU A 366 -40.41 20.04 -0.61
C GLU A 366 -40.94 20.86 0.57
N GLY A 367 -40.13 21.80 1.05
CA GLY A 367 -40.51 22.82 2.00
C GLY A 367 -39.66 24.07 1.81
N GLU A 368 -40.20 25.03 1.05
CA GLU A 368 -39.82 26.45 1.07
C GLU A 368 -40.18 27.06 2.43
N ASP A 369 -39.22 27.74 3.07
CA ASP A 369 -39.54 28.86 3.96
C ASP A 369 -38.53 30.00 3.77
N SER A 370 -39.10 31.20 3.69
CA SER A 370 -38.48 32.47 3.36
C SER A 370 -38.13 33.25 4.63
N GLY A 371 -36.90 33.77 4.73
CA GLY A 371 -36.50 34.62 5.84
C GLY A 371 -35.31 35.51 5.49
N GLU A 372 -35.60 36.72 5.04
CA GLU A 372 -34.67 37.80 4.73
C GLU A 372 -34.21 38.50 6.03
N GLY A 373 -32.89 38.62 6.25
CA GLY A 373 -32.33 39.28 7.43
C GLY A 373 -30.80 39.45 7.38
N ASP A 374 -30.39 40.66 7.03
CA ASP A 374 -29.04 41.24 6.97
C ASP A 374 -28.16 41.03 8.23
N GLN A 375 -26.95 40.43 8.10
CA GLN A 375 -25.62 40.94 8.58
C GLN A 375 -24.51 39.85 8.62
N PRO A 376 -23.22 40.25 8.54
CA PRO A 376 -22.13 39.38 8.05
C PRO A 376 -21.12 38.90 9.12
N LEU A 377 -20.30 37.93 8.70
CA LEU A 377 -19.00 37.46 9.24
C LEU A 377 -19.02 36.39 10.35
N GLY A 378 -18.61 35.18 9.97
CA GLY A 378 -18.15 34.13 10.88
C GLY A 378 -18.10 32.79 10.18
N GLU A 379 -16.95 32.42 9.62
CA GLU A 379 -16.67 31.05 9.16
C GLU A 379 -16.64 30.13 10.40
N GLU A 380 -17.74 29.45 10.66
CA GLU A 380 -17.82 28.37 11.64
C GLU A 380 -17.68 27.02 10.94
N GLU A 381 -16.74 26.21 11.44
CA GLU A 381 -16.42 24.88 10.97
C GLU A 381 -17.62 23.95 11.09
N GLU A 382 -17.98 23.36 9.95
CA GLU A 382 -18.98 22.33 9.75
C GLU A 382 -18.67 21.09 10.60
N ARG A 383 -19.31 20.99 11.77
CA ARG A 383 -19.33 19.77 12.58
C ARG A 383 -20.43 18.84 12.06
N LEU A 384 -20.02 17.71 11.50
CA LEU A 384 -20.89 16.60 11.15
C LEU A 384 -21.67 16.14 12.41
N PRO A 385 -23.01 16.08 12.38
CA PRO A 385 -23.79 15.42 13.42
C PRO A 385 -23.65 13.91 13.24
N ILE A 386 -22.76 13.29 14.02
CA ILE A 386 -22.76 11.84 14.22
C ILE A 386 -23.68 11.58 15.41
N ASP A 387 -24.93 11.21 15.12
CA ASP A 387 -25.79 10.54 16.10
C ASP A 387 -25.24 9.13 16.32
N GLY A 388 -24.43 8.99 17.37
CA GLY A 388 -23.96 7.68 17.82
C GLY A 388 -25.03 7.00 18.65
N GLU A 389 -25.71 6.01 18.07
CA GLU A 389 -26.42 5.00 18.84
C GLU A 389 -25.40 4.25 19.73
N PRO A 390 -25.64 4.12 21.04
CA PRO A 390 -24.77 3.36 21.92
C PRO A 390 -24.87 1.87 21.56
N LEU A 391 -23.76 1.28 21.10
CA LEU A 391 -23.64 -0.18 21.02
C LEU A 391 -23.79 -0.76 22.44
N GLU A 392 -24.84 -1.56 22.64
CA GLU A 392 -24.96 -2.45 23.77
C GLU A 392 -23.90 -3.54 23.63
N ILE A 393 -22.85 -3.45 24.44
CA ILE A 393 -21.88 -4.53 24.59
C ILE A 393 -22.56 -5.58 25.47
N GLU A 394 -23.08 -6.64 24.85
CA GLU A 394 -23.51 -7.84 25.56
C GLU A 394 -22.31 -8.38 26.35
N SER A 395 -22.35 -8.19 27.66
CA SER A 395 -21.38 -8.73 28.60
C SER A 395 -21.62 -10.23 28.69
N GLU A 396 -20.80 -10.99 27.95
CA GLU A 396 -20.70 -12.44 28.04
C GLU A 396 -20.14 -12.80 29.43
N THR A 397 -21.04 -12.97 30.39
CA THR A 397 -20.77 -13.53 31.71
C THR A 397 -20.66 -15.04 31.59
N ASP A 398 -19.44 -15.56 31.42
CA ASP A 398 -19.08 -16.96 31.76
C ASP A 398 -17.55 -17.14 31.78
N ILE A 399 -16.86 -16.36 32.63
CA ILE A 399 -15.47 -16.63 33.03
C ILE A 399 -15.38 -16.57 34.56
N GLU A 400 -16.10 -17.45 35.23
CA GLU A 400 -15.83 -17.82 36.62
C GLU A 400 -14.81 -18.98 36.65
N ASP A 401 -13.88 -18.90 37.61
CA ASP A 401 -12.93 -19.95 38.01
C ASP A 401 -11.65 -20.23 37.18
N ARG A 402 -10.85 -19.19 36.94
CA ARG A 402 -9.37 -19.35 36.96
C ARG A 402 -8.72 -18.51 38.05
N VAL A 403 -8.64 -19.13 39.23
CA VAL A 403 -7.82 -18.68 40.36
C VAL A 403 -6.35 -18.67 39.92
N LEU A 404 -5.83 -17.49 39.61
CA LEU A 404 -4.40 -17.25 39.45
C LEU A 404 -3.74 -17.38 40.83
N GLN A 405 -3.25 -18.57 41.15
CA GLN A 405 -2.33 -18.75 42.26
C GLN A 405 -1.04 -17.97 41.96
N PRO A 406 -0.54 -17.14 42.90
CA PRO A 406 0.77 -16.52 42.74
C PRO A 406 1.83 -17.61 42.72
N SER A 407 2.66 -17.62 41.69
CA SER A 407 3.85 -18.48 41.64
C SER A 407 4.79 -18.04 42.75
N GLU A 408 4.83 -18.79 43.85
CA GLU A 408 5.90 -18.74 44.83
C GLU A 408 7.19 -19.17 44.13
N LEU A 409 7.97 -18.17 43.72
CA LEU A 409 9.31 -18.36 43.19
C LEU A 409 10.26 -18.50 44.37
N ASP A 410 10.36 -19.71 44.92
CA ASP A 410 11.46 -20.13 45.77
C ASP A 410 12.74 -20.15 44.92
N ALA A 411 13.49 -19.06 44.95
CA ALA A 411 14.84 -18.99 44.43
C ALA A 411 15.81 -19.35 45.56
N GLU A 412 16.00 -20.66 45.75
CA GLU A 412 17.15 -21.20 46.47
C GLU A 412 18.43 -20.66 45.82
N THR A 413 19.25 -20.01 46.64
CA THR A 413 20.52 -19.40 46.26
C THR A 413 21.55 -20.51 46.17
N ASP A 414 21.69 -21.13 45.00
CA ASP A 414 22.79 -22.05 44.71
C ASP A 414 23.87 -21.30 43.93
N ASP A 415 24.98 -21.05 44.63
CA ASP A 415 26.21 -20.45 44.12
C ASP A 415 26.87 -21.37 43.06
N ASP A 416 27.68 -20.75 42.18
CA ASP A 416 28.74 -21.40 41.38
C ASP A 416 28.43 -22.14 40.07
N ARG A 417 27.64 -21.57 39.15
CA ARG A 417 27.83 -21.86 37.70
C ARG A 417 27.80 -20.63 36.79
N ARG A 418 29.00 -20.11 36.50
CA ARG A 418 29.27 -19.15 35.42
C ARG A 418 29.05 -19.82 34.07
N THR A 419 27.95 -19.50 33.39
CA THR A 419 27.80 -19.71 31.94
C THR A 419 28.16 -18.44 31.20
N SER A 420 29.38 -18.41 30.67
CA SER A 420 29.90 -17.38 29.78
C SER A 420 29.45 -17.68 28.35
N ASP A 421 28.25 -17.26 27.94
CA ASP A 421 27.90 -16.98 26.53
C ASP A 421 26.43 -16.54 26.37
N SER A 422 26.09 -15.38 26.91
CA SER A 422 24.83 -14.71 26.57
C SER A 422 25.11 -13.28 26.05
N PRO A 423 24.72 -12.95 24.81
CA PRO A 423 24.98 -11.64 24.20
C PRO A 423 24.12 -10.50 24.79
N PHE A 424 23.33 -10.78 25.83
CA PHE A 424 22.50 -9.81 26.55
C PHE A 424 23.04 -9.44 27.94
N ALA A 425 24.33 -9.70 28.22
CA ALA A 425 24.98 -9.23 29.44
C ALA A 425 25.00 -7.70 29.49
N ARG A 426 24.06 -7.13 30.24
CA ARG A 426 24.02 -5.72 30.62
C ARG A 426 25.37 -5.37 31.25
N GLN A 427 26.11 -4.46 30.62
CA GLN A 427 27.30 -3.87 31.22
C GLN A 427 26.93 -3.27 32.59
N PRO A 428 27.58 -3.65 33.70
CA PRO A 428 27.44 -2.95 34.95
C PRO A 428 28.05 -1.55 34.76
N LEU A 429 27.20 -0.55 34.54
CA LEU A 429 27.61 0.85 34.66
C LEU A 429 27.98 1.10 36.12
N ASN A 430 29.29 1.09 36.41
CA ASN A 430 29.85 1.81 37.55
C ASN A 430 29.68 3.31 37.29
N ALA A 431 28.46 3.80 37.45
CA ALA A 431 28.17 5.23 37.52
C ALA A 431 28.49 5.70 38.94
N THR A 432 29.71 6.20 39.14
CA THR A 432 30.03 7.10 40.26
C THR A 432 28.99 8.22 40.29
N GLY A 433 28.33 8.39 41.45
CA GLY A 433 27.08 9.12 41.66
C GLY A 433 27.10 10.65 41.49
N ASP A 434 27.71 11.16 40.42
CA ASP A 434 27.74 12.58 40.07
C ASP A 434 27.08 12.88 38.71
N ASP A 435 26.52 11.85 38.04
CA ASP A 435 25.85 11.97 36.72
C ASP A 435 24.37 11.52 36.74
N LEU A 436 23.79 11.39 37.94
CA LEU A 436 22.34 11.38 38.09
C LEU A 436 21.88 12.82 37.94
N GLY A 437 21.36 13.15 36.75
CA GLY A 437 20.70 14.42 36.49
C GLY A 437 19.67 14.76 37.57
N PRO A 438 19.21 16.02 37.66
CA PRO A 438 18.34 16.50 38.73
C PRO A 438 17.17 15.52 38.90
N ASP A 439 17.04 15.01 40.12
CA ASP A 439 16.03 14.03 40.53
C ASP A 439 14.70 14.33 39.82
N PRO A 440 14.12 13.42 39.02
CA PRO A 440 12.87 13.67 38.32
C PRO A 440 11.69 13.96 39.27
N LEU A 441 11.86 13.73 40.58
CA LEU A 441 10.92 14.12 41.63
C LEU A 441 11.17 15.53 42.20
N SER A 442 12.26 16.20 41.85
CA SER A 442 12.56 17.59 42.20
C SER A 442 11.80 18.57 41.29
N TYR A 443 10.46 18.46 41.29
CA TYR A 443 9.62 19.49 40.68
C TYR A 443 9.80 20.80 41.46
N PRO A 444 10.11 21.94 40.79
CA PRO A 444 10.21 23.22 41.48
C PRO A 444 8.86 23.55 42.10
N TRP A 445 8.84 23.69 43.42
CA TRP A 445 7.66 23.98 44.23
C TRP A 445 6.93 25.25 43.76
N GLU A 446 7.64 26.17 43.12
CA GLU A 446 7.11 27.38 42.47
C GLU A 446 6.09 27.07 41.35
N LYS A 447 6.11 25.88 40.74
CA LYS A 447 5.14 25.49 39.68
C LYS A 447 3.87 24.84 40.21
N ARG A 448 3.79 24.54 41.52
CA ARG A 448 2.62 23.90 42.14
C ARG A 448 1.42 24.86 42.21
N ASP A 449 1.68 26.15 42.35
CA ASP A 449 0.64 27.18 42.44
C ASP A 449 -0.06 27.43 41.09
N ILE A 450 0.67 27.30 39.98
CA ILE A 450 0.10 27.44 38.61
C ILE A 450 -0.86 26.30 38.30
N ILE A 451 -0.55 25.07 38.74
CA ILE A 451 -1.42 23.91 38.56
C ILE A 451 -2.69 24.03 39.43
N ARG A 452 -2.58 24.57 40.65
CA ARG A 452 -3.77 24.87 41.48
C ARG A 452 -4.69 25.89 40.83
N GLN A 453 -4.15 26.92 40.18
CA GLN A 453 -4.95 27.94 39.50
C GLN A 453 -5.72 27.40 38.28
N TYR A 454 -5.26 26.30 37.67
CA TYR A 454 -5.90 25.69 36.50
C TYR A 454 -6.99 24.67 36.83
N PHE A 455 -7.00 24.12 38.05
CA PHE A 455 -7.91 23.04 38.47
C PHE A 455 -8.87 23.42 39.61
N THR A 456 -8.96 24.71 39.94
CA THR A 456 -9.99 25.20 40.88
C THR A 456 -11.10 25.86 40.04
N PRO A 457 -12.34 25.32 40.01
CA PRO A 457 -13.45 25.87 39.23
C PRO A 457 -13.94 27.22 39.77
#